data_AF-A0A2E0G8H2-F1
#
_entry.id   AF-A0A2E0G8H2-F1
#
_cell.length_a   1.000
_cell.length_b   1.000
_cell.length_c   1.000
_cell.angle_alpha   90.00
_cell.angle_beta   90.00
_cell.angle_gamma   90.00
#
_symmetry.space_group_name_H-M   'P 1'
#
loop_
_entity.id
_entity.type
_entity.pdbx_description
1 polymer ?
#
loop_
_entity_poly.entity_id
_entity_poly.type
_entity_poly.pdbx_seq_one_letter_code
_entity_poly.pdbx_strand_id
1 'polypeptide(L)'
;MSDSQKNVLGEELELCGSNPITGYLRDGCCNTDKFDRGSHTVCAVVSEDFLQFSKSRGNDLTTPIPELDFPGLNDGDSWCLCADRWLEAYQNQKAPYVKLKSTNIKALEKIDLDSLKEFALDIS
;
A
#
# COMPACT_ATOMS: atom_id res chain seq x y z
N MET A 1 22.29 -12.85 1.80
CA MET A 1 21.34 -12.27 0.84
C MET A 1 20.05 -12.12 1.62
N SER A 2 19.50 -10.91 1.69
CA SER A 2 18.17 -10.71 2.27
C SER A 2 17.21 -11.45 1.34
N ASP A 3 16.49 -12.45 1.84
CA ASP A 3 15.46 -13.10 1.03
C ASP A 3 14.43 -12.03 0.67
N SER A 4 14.37 -11.70 -0.63
CA SER A 4 13.37 -10.78 -1.16
C SER A 4 11.99 -11.39 -0.91
N GLN A 5 11.06 -10.60 -0.34
CA GLN A 5 9.70 -11.08 -0.13
C GLN A 5 9.00 -11.26 -1.47
N LYS A 6 7.89 -12.00 -1.47
CA LYS A 6 7.14 -12.28 -2.70
C LYS A 6 5.97 -11.32 -2.86
N ASN A 7 5.65 -11.00 -4.11
CA ASN A 7 4.42 -10.31 -4.44
C ASN A 7 3.21 -11.26 -4.47
N VAL A 8 2.00 -10.72 -4.63
CA VAL A 8 0.75 -11.50 -4.67
C VAL A 8 0.64 -12.45 -5.88
N LEU A 9 1.53 -12.33 -6.87
CA LEU A 9 1.64 -13.23 -8.02
C LEU A 9 2.65 -14.37 -7.78
N GLY A 10 3.32 -14.37 -6.62
CA GLY A 10 4.34 -15.37 -6.25
C GLY A 10 5.75 -15.08 -6.79
N GLU A 11 5.95 -13.94 -7.44
CA GLU A 11 7.23 -13.47 -7.97
C GLU A 11 7.97 -12.60 -6.94
N GLU A 12 9.16 -12.11 -7.28
CA GLU A 12 9.91 -11.19 -6.42
C GLU A 12 9.16 -9.87 -6.21
N LEU A 13 9.20 -9.33 -4.99
CA LEU A 13 8.54 -8.08 -4.64
C LEU A 13 9.27 -6.87 -5.26
N GLU A 14 8.56 -6.13 -6.12
CA GLU A 14 9.10 -4.94 -6.76
C GLU A 14 9.00 -3.69 -5.86
N LEU A 15 9.78 -2.66 -6.21
CA LEU A 15 9.74 -1.35 -5.57
C LEU A 15 8.34 -0.74 -5.70
N CYS A 16 7.79 -0.22 -4.60
CA CYS A 16 6.52 0.47 -4.60
C CYS A 16 6.69 1.97 -4.91
N GLY A 17 7.57 2.65 -4.17
CA GLY A 17 7.84 4.08 -4.30
C GLY A 17 9.13 4.52 -3.60
N SER A 18 9.85 5.47 -4.21
CA SER A 18 11.11 6.02 -3.69
C SER A 18 11.10 7.54 -3.49
N ASN A 19 10.04 8.21 -3.94
CA ASN A 19 9.81 9.63 -3.70
C ASN A 19 8.30 9.90 -3.70
N PRO A 20 7.66 9.90 -2.52
CA PRO A 20 8.25 9.68 -1.18
C PRO A 20 8.71 8.23 -0.95
N ILE A 21 9.69 8.02 -0.06
CA ILE A 21 10.11 6.66 0.35
C ILE A 21 9.00 6.04 1.19
N THR A 22 8.48 4.91 0.73
CA THR A 22 7.39 4.17 1.37
C THR A 22 7.88 2.92 2.12
N GLY A 23 6.94 2.11 2.60
CA GLY A 23 7.19 0.84 3.26
C GLY A 23 7.26 0.99 4.77
N TYR A 24 6.81 -0.04 5.49
CA TYR A 24 6.94 -0.10 6.95
C TYR A 24 8.41 -0.03 7.39
N LEU A 25 9.30 -0.68 6.65
CA LEU A 25 10.74 -0.67 6.87
C LEU A 25 11.45 0.56 6.26
N ARG A 26 10.71 1.47 5.61
CA ARG A 26 11.24 2.63 4.87
C ARG A 26 12.32 2.26 3.84
N ASP A 27 12.13 1.13 3.16
CA ASP A 27 13.01 0.61 2.10
C ASP A 27 12.44 0.82 0.68
N GLY A 28 11.28 1.46 0.56
CA GLY A 28 10.58 1.71 -0.70
C GLY A 28 9.75 0.54 -1.22
N CYS A 29 9.78 -0.61 -0.55
CA CYS A 29 8.99 -1.81 -0.87
C CYS A 29 7.92 -2.05 0.19
N CYS A 30 6.87 -2.78 -0.15
CA CYS A 30 5.85 -3.19 0.83
C CYS A 30 6.30 -4.43 1.61
N ASN A 31 7.57 -4.45 2.04
CA ASN A 31 8.11 -5.45 2.93
C ASN A 31 7.48 -5.31 4.31
N THR A 32 7.19 -6.45 4.94
CA THR A 32 6.58 -6.52 6.26
C THR A 32 7.29 -7.56 7.12
N ASP A 33 7.17 -7.47 8.44
CA ASP A 33 7.61 -8.50 9.36
C ASP A 33 6.48 -8.92 10.30
N LYS A 34 6.82 -9.62 11.39
CA LYS A 34 5.84 -10.06 12.42
C LYS A 34 5.44 -8.95 13.39
N PHE A 35 6.10 -7.78 13.34
CA PHE A 35 5.86 -6.65 14.22
C PHE A 35 5.02 -5.56 13.54
N ASP A 36 4.96 -5.54 12.21
CA ASP A 36 4.00 -4.72 11.47
C ASP A 36 2.57 -5.23 11.66
N ARG A 37 1.91 -4.72 12.71
CA ARG A 37 0.51 -5.03 13.01
C ARG A 37 -0.46 -4.45 11.98
N GLY A 38 -0.06 -3.40 11.27
CA GLY A 38 -0.88 -2.77 10.23
C GLY A 38 -0.93 -3.58 8.93
N SER A 39 0.10 -4.42 8.70
CA SER A 39 0.32 -5.12 7.43
C SER A 39 0.36 -4.13 6.28
N HIS A 40 1.40 -3.29 6.23
CA HIS A 40 1.67 -2.32 5.17
C HIS A 40 2.15 -3.03 3.89
N THR A 41 1.28 -3.88 3.35
CA THR A 41 1.59 -4.88 2.34
C THR A 41 0.99 -4.55 0.97
N VAL A 42 0.07 -3.59 0.89
CA VAL A 42 -0.60 -3.20 -0.36
C VAL A 42 0.10 -1.97 -0.96
N CYS A 43 0.72 -2.12 -2.13
CA CYS A 43 1.26 -0.97 -2.86
C CYS A 43 0.14 -0.30 -3.66
N ALA A 44 -0.33 0.84 -3.16
CA ALA A 44 -1.38 1.61 -3.79
C ALA A 44 -0.85 2.89 -4.45
N VAL A 45 -1.46 3.27 -5.57
CA VAL A 45 -1.33 4.62 -6.14
C VAL A 45 -2.52 5.43 -5.61
N VAL A 46 -2.27 6.24 -4.58
CA VAL A 46 -3.32 6.92 -3.84
C VAL A 46 -4.00 7.98 -4.71
N SER A 47 -5.30 8.15 -4.52
CA SER A 47 -6.07 9.21 -5.18
C SER A 47 -6.56 10.24 -4.17
N GLU A 48 -6.88 11.45 -4.63
CA GLU A 48 -7.50 12.48 -3.79
C GLU A 48 -8.76 11.96 -3.07
N ASP A 49 -9.61 11.24 -3.79
CA ASP A 49 -10.83 10.62 -3.27
C ASP A 49 -10.55 9.62 -2.13
N PHE A 50 -9.52 8.80 -2.29
CA PHE A 50 -9.06 7.88 -1.25
C PHE A 50 -8.46 8.64 -0.07
N LEU A 51 -7.64 9.66 -0.30
CA LEU A 51 -6.99 10.43 0.75
C LEU A 51 -8.02 11.13 1.65
N GLN A 52 -9.04 11.75 1.06
CA GLN A 52 -10.16 12.34 1.80
C GLN A 52 -10.96 11.30 2.58
N PHE A 53 -11.27 10.16 1.95
CA PHE A 53 -11.94 9.05 2.63
C PHE A 53 -11.12 8.53 3.82
N SER A 54 -9.84 8.23 3.61
CA SER A 54 -8.92 7.72 4.62
C SER A 54 -8.82 8.67 5.80
N LYS A 55 -8.70 9.98 5.54
CA LYS A 55 -8.69 11.02 6.57
C LYS A 55 -9.99 11.03 7.37
N SER A 56 -11.15 10.91 6.72
CA SER A 56 -12.45 10.82 7.39
C SER A 56 -12.61 9.58 8.28
N ARG A 57 -11.84 8.51 8.03
CA ARG A 57 -11.76 7.28 8.83
C ARG A 57 -10.64 7.30 9.88
N GLY A 58 -10.06 8.46 10.14
CA GLY A 58 -9.01 8.65 11.15
C GLY A 58 -7.62 8.18 10.71
N ASN A 59 -7.39 7.98 9.41
CA ASN A 59 -6.09 7.66 8.83
C ASN A 59 -5.65 8.82 7.92
N ASP A 60 -5.18 9.90 8.51
CA ASP A 60 -4.72 11.08 7.77
C ASP A 60 -3.35 10.81 7.13
N LEU A 61 -3.35 10.63 5.81
CA LEU A 61 -2.15 10.47 5.00
C LEU A 61 -1.75 11.75 4.26
N THR A 62 -2.43 12.87 4.52
CA THR A 62 -2.21 14.15 3.83
C THR A 62 -1.37 15.12 4.64
N THR A 63 -1.49 15.06 5.98
CA THR A 63 -0.76 15.95 6.88
C THR A 63 0.68 15.47 7.06
N PRO A 64 1.71 16.29 6.77
CA PRO A 64 3.11 15.92 7.02
C PRO A 64 3.38 15.69 8.51
N ILE A 65 4.20 14.69 8.83
CA ILE A 65 4.69 14.40 10.18
C ILE A 65 6.23 14.32 10.11
N PRO A 66 6.94 15.46 10.28
CA PRO A 66 8.40 15.52 10.15
C PRO A 66 9.15 14.57 11.09
N GLU A 67 8.62 14.32 12.28
CA GLU A 67 9.23 13.44 13.28
C GLU A 67 9.25 11.97 12.86
N LEU A 68 8.40 11.59 11.90
CA LEU A 68 8.28 10.23 11.35
C LEU A 68 8.78 10.13 9.90
N ASP A 69 9.46 11.17 9.42
CA ASP A 69 9.89 11.30 8.03
C ASP A 69 8.75 11.02 7.04
N PHE A 70 7.56 11.55 7.36
CA PHE A 70 6.37 11.39 6.55
C PHE A 70 6.00 12.75 5.92
N PRO A 71 6.16 12.93 4.60
CA PRO A 71 5.95 14.22 3.96
C PRO A 71 4.48 14.57 3.74
N GLY A 72 3.54 13.65 4.01
CA GLY A 72 2.18 13.72 3.49
C GLY A 72 2.14 13.29 2.03
N LEU A 73 1.02 12.69 1.62
CA LEU A 73 0.81 12.15 0.28
C LEU A 73 -0.11 13.07 -0.53
N ASN A 74 0.10 13.05 -1.83
CA ASN A 74 -0.72 13.70 -2.85
C ASN A 74 -1.32 12.65 -3.81
N ASP A 75 -2.32 13.07 -4.57
CA ASP A 75 -2.86 12.29 -5.69
C ASP A 75 -1.75 11.80 -6.63
N GLY A 76 -1.74 10.49 -6.89
CA GLY A 76 -0.74 9.82 -7.72
C GLY A 76 0.47 9.25 -6.97
N ASP A 77 0.66 9.56 -5.68
CA ASP A 77 1.77 9.00 -4.91
C ASP A 77 1.63 7.48 -4.72
N SER A 78 2.73 6.75 -4.83
CA SER A 78 2.76 5.31 -4.54
C SER A 78 3.11 5.08 -3.07
N TRP A 79 2.23 4.39 -2.33
CA TRP A 79 2.40 4.16 -0.90
C TRP A 79 1.98 2.75 -0.46
N CYS A 80 2.66 2.22 0.54
CA CYS A 80 2.37 0.92 1.14
C CYS A 80 1.31 1.12 2.22
N LEU A 81 0.07 0.78 1.90
CA LEU A 81 -1.06 0.89 2.81
C LEU A 81 -1.18 -0.35 3.67
N CYS A 82 -1.68 -0.17 4.89
CA CYS A 82 -2.23 -1.26 5.68
C CYS A 82 -3.30 -2.00 4.87
N ALA A 83 -3.21 -3.32 4.79
CA ALA A 83 -4.19 -4.13 4.06
C ALA A 83 -5.64 -3.88 4.54
N ASP A 84 -5.86 -3.71 5.85
CA ASP A 84 -7.20 -3.38 6.38
C ASP A 84 -7.71 -2.02 5.89
N ARG A 85 -6.82 -1.04 5.70
CA ARG A 85 -7.20 0.31 5.24
C ARG A 85 -7.54 0.32 3.75
N TRP A 86 -6.81 -0.46 2.95
CA TRP A 86 -7.18 -0.65 1.55
C TRP A 86 -8.52 -1.39 1.44
N LEU A 87 -8.72 -2.46 2.21
CA LEU A 87 -9.98 -3.22 2.23
C LEU A 87 -11.18 -2.38 2.69
N GLU A 88 -11.01 -1.55 3.73
CA GLU A 88 -12.03 -0.60 4.18
C GLU A 88 -12.44 0.36 3.05
N ALA A 89 -11.45 0.88 2.30
CA ALA A 89 -11.71 1.75 1.16
C ALA A 89 -12.41 1.01 0.01
N TYR A 90 -12.01 -0.22 -0.29
CA TYR A 90 -12.66 -1.08 -1.28
C TYR A 90 -14.15 -1.29 -0.97
N GLN A 91 -14.48 -1.66 0.28
CA GLN A 91 -15.86 -1.86 0.74
C GLN A 91 -16.72 -0.59 0.68
N ASN A 92 -16.09 0.59 0.67
CA ASN A 92 -16.76 1.89 0.58
C ASN A 92 -16.66 2.51 -0.82
N GLN A 93 -16.23 1.77 -1.85
CA GLN A 93 -16.07 2.26 -3.23
C GLN A 93 -15.11 3.45 -3.35
N LYS A 94 -14.07 3.45 -2.51
CA LYS A 94 -13.02 4.47 -2.43
C LYS A 94 -11.61 3.87 -2.49
N ALA A 95 -11.48 2.62 -2.93
CA ALA A 95 -10.18 1.97 -3.08
C ALA A 95 -9.31 2.71 -4.11
N PRO A 96 -8.05 2.98 -3.78
CA PRO A 96 -7.07 3.44 -4.74
C PRO A 96 -6.59 2.27 -5.62
N TYR A 97 -6.04 2.60 -6.79
CA TYR A 97 -5.40 1.62 -7.67
C TYR A 97 -4.21 0.92 -7.01
N VAL A 98 -3.87 -0.29 -7.45
CA VAL A 98 -2.86 -1.17 -6.85
C VAL A 98 -1.81 -1.57 -7.90
N LYS A 99 -0.54 -1.65 -7.48
CA LYS A 99 0.53 -2.33 -8.23
C LYS A 99 0.70 -3.74 -7.67
N LEU A 100 0.26 -4.76 -8.39
CA LEU A 100 0.29 -6.14 -7.89
C LEU A 100 1.72 -6.66 -7.73
N LYS A 101 2.64 -6.29 -8.63
CA LYS A 101 4.04 -6.71 -8.57
C LYS A 101 4.79 -6.12 -7.37
N SER A 102 4.31 -4.99 -6.85
CA SER A 102 4.82 -4.33 -5.65
C SER A 102 3.98 -4.59 -4.39
N THR A 103 2.91 -5.37 -4.49
CA THR A 103 2.03 -5.73 -3.36
C THR A 103 2.44 -7.09 -2.81
N ASN A 104 2.75 -7.14 -1.52
CA ASN A 104 3.29 -8.30 -0.84
C ASN A 104 2.25 -9.42 -0.73
N ILE A 105 2.71 -10.68 -0.85
CA ILE A 105 1.84 -11.87 -0.77
C ILE A 105 1.03 -11.94 0.53
N LYS A 106 1.52 -11.35 1.63
CA LYS A 106 0.79 -11.29 2.90
C LYS A 106 -0.47 -10.42 2.86
N ALA A 107 -0.65 -9.56 1.86
CA ALA A 107 -1.93 -8.88 1.65
C ALA A 107 -3.08 -9.87 1.43
N LEU A 108 -2.77 -11.05 0.87
CA LEU A 108 -3.75 -12.12 0.62
C LEU A 108 -4.27 -12.82 1.89
N GLU A 109 -3.67 -12.55 3.05
CA GLU A 109 -4.22 -12.99 4.33
C GLU A 109 -5.52 -12.22 4.69
N LYS A 110 -5.77 -11.08 4.04
CA LYS A 110 -6.89 -10.17 4.33
C LYS A 110 -7.74 -9.82 3.10
N ILE A 111 -7.15 -9.81 1.90
CA ILE A 111 -7.80 -9.35 0.67
C ILE A 111 -7.65 -10.42 -0.39
N ASP A 112 -8.75 -10.85 -1.01
CA ASP A 112 -8.69 -11.81 -2.11
C ASP A 112 -7.99 -11.22 -3.34
N LEU A 113 -7.21 -12.05 -4.04
CA LEU A 113 -6.44 -11.62 -5.22
C LEU A 113 -7.33 -10.98 -6.30
N ASP A 114 -8.54 -11.49 -6.49
CA ASP A 114 -9.46 -10.94 -7.51
C ASP A 114 -9.89 -9.51 -7.17
N SER A 115 -10.08 -9.18 -5.89
CA SER A 115 -10.40 -7.80 -5.48
C SER A 115 -9.23 -6.84 -5.78
N LEU A 116 -7.99 -7.29 -5.59
CA LEU A 116 -6.80 -6.51 -5.95
C LEU A 116 -6.68 -6.33 -7.47
N LYS A 117 -7.01 -7.37 -8.25
CA LYS A 117 -6.96 -7.35 -9.72
C LYS A 117 -7.94 -6.35 -10.34
N GLU A 118 -9.12 -6.16 -9.74
CA GLU A 118 -10.09 -5.15 -10.19
C GLU A 118 -9.50 -3.73 -10.22
N PHE A 119 -8.48 -3.48 -9.41
CA PHE A 119 -7.80 -2.18 -9.26
C PHE A 119 -6.34 -2.21 -9.73
N ALA A 120 -5.91 -3.24 -10.47
CA ALA A 120 -4.52 -3.38 -10.90
C ALA A 120 -4.11 -2.37 -11.98
N LEU A 121 -2.88 -1.84 -11.90
CA LEU A 121 -2.28 -0.96 -12.91
C LEU A 121 -1.19 -1.63 -13.75
N ASP A 122 -0.59 -2.71 -13.26
CA ASP A 122 0.66 -3.28 -13.75
C ASP A 122 0.52 -4.68 -14.36
N ILE A 123 -0.72 -5.15 -14.48
CA ILE A 123 -1.09 -6.31 -15.29
C ILE A 123 -2.33 -5.97 -16.11
N SER A 124 -2.34 -6.41 -17.37
CA SER A 124 -3.37 -6.13 -18.38
C SER A 124 -4.06 -7.40 -18.85
#